data_AF-A0A453IFU2-F1
#
_entry.id   AF-A0A453IFU2-F1
#
_cell.length_a   1.000
_cell.length_b   1.000
_cell.length_c   1.000
_cell.angle_alpha   90.00
_cell.angle_beta   90.00
_cell.angle_gamma   90.00
#
_symmetry.space_group_name_H-M   'P 1'
#
loop_
_entity.id
_entity.type
_entity.pdbx_description
1 polymer ?
#
loop_
_entity_poly.entity_id
_entity_poly.type
_entity_poly.pdbx_seq_one_letter_code
_entity_poly.pdbx_strand_id
1 'polypeptide(L)'
;MEEKKPRRQGAAVRDGIVQYPHLFIAALALALVLMDPFHLGPLAGIDYRPVKHELAPYREVMQRWPRDNGSRLRLGRLEFVNEVFGPESIEFDRQGRGPYAGLADGRVVRWMGDKAGWETFAVMNPDWSEKVCANGVESTTKKQHGKEKWCGRPLGLRFHRETGELFIADAYYGLMAVGERGGVATSLAREAGGDPVHFANDLDIHMNGSIFFTDTSTRYSRK
;
A
#
# COMPACT_ATOMS: atom_id res chain seq x y z
N MET A 1 -68.69 50.43 43.22
CA MET A 1 -68.30 49.11 42.69
C MET A 1 -67.20 49.37 41.69
N GLU A 2 -65.94 49.27 42.12
CA GLU A 2 -64.80 49.23 41.21
C GLU A 2 -63.68 48.43 41.88
N GLU A 3 -63.47 47.25 41.34
CA GLU A 3 -62.64 46.19 41.90
C GLU A 3 -61.18 46.42 41.45
N LYS A 4 -60.27 46.64 42.41
CA LYS A 4 -58.84 46.82 42.13
C LYS A 4 -58.23 45.51 41.62
N LYS A 5 -57.89 45.50 40.33
CA LYS A 5 -57.18 44.40 39.64
C LYS A 5 -55.72 44.30 40.13
N PRO A 6 -55.16 43.10 40.38
CA PRO A 6 -53.80 42.97 40.89
C PRO A 6 -52.75 43.15 39.79
N ARG A 7 -51.64 43.78 40.18
CA ARG A 7 -50.47 44.11 39.35
C ARG A 7 -49.68 42.83 39.05
N ARG A 8 -49.54 42.46 37.77
CA ARG A 8 -48.64 41.37 37.34
C ARG A 8 -47.20 41.72 37.70
N GLN A 9 -46.55 40.91 38.52
CA GLN A 9 -45.11 40.97 38.75
C GLN A 9 -44.37 40.48 37.50
N GLY A 10 -43.42 41.27 37.02
CA GLY A 10 -42.54 40.89 35.91
C GLY A 10 -41.64 39.74 36.34
N ALA A 11 -41.62 38.66 35.55
CA ALA A 11 -40.66 37.58 35.70
C ALA A 11 -39.26 38.11 35.36
N ALA A 12 -38.35 38.09 36.34
CA ALA A 12 -36.95 38.37 36.12
C ALA A 12 -36.36 37.33 35.15
N VAL A 13 -35.81 37.80 34.04
CA VAL A 13 -35.03 36.98 33.11
C VAL A 13 -33.79 36.51 33.88
N ARG A 14 -33.73 35.20 34.19
CA ARG A 14 -32.52 34.57 34.73
C ARG A 14 -31.53 34.41 33.57
N ASP A 15 -30.43 35.14 33.62
CA ASP A 15 -29.30 34.99 32.70
C ASP A 15 -28.77 33.54 32.79
N GLY A 16 -29.03 32.75 31.75
CA GLY A 16 -28.78 31.30 31.71
C GLY A 16 -27.30 30.89 31.80
N ILE A 17 -26.37 31.84 31.75
CA ILE A 17 -24.92 31.58 31.83
C ILE A 17 -24.49 31.22 33.27
N VAL A 18 -25.23 31.66 34.29
CA VAL A 18 -24.83 31.49 35.70
C VAL A 18 -25.37 30.19 36.33
N GLN A 19 -26.31 29.49 35.70
CA GLN A 19 -26.96 28.32 36.31
C GLN A 19 -26.12 27.04 36.31
N TYR A 20 -25.15 26.88 35.40
CA TYR A 20 -24.36 25.64 35.26
C TYR A 20 -22.89 25.91 34.91
N PRO A 21 -22.10 26.52 35.81
CA PRO A 21 -20.71 26.87 35.56
C PRO A 21 -19.83 25.66 35.19
N HIS A 22 -20.18 24.47 35.68
CA HIS A 22 -19.50 23.21 35.36
C HIS A 22 -19.70 22.78 33.89
N LEU A 23 -20.87 23.04 33.29
CA LEU A 23 -21.10 22.73 31.87
C LEU A 23 -20.29 23.67 30.97
N PHE A 24 -20.20 24.94 31.34
CA PHE A 24 -19.37 25.91 30.63
C PHE A 24 -17.88 25.54 30.69
N ILE A 25 -17.38 25.19 31.88
CA ILE A 25 -15.98 24.75 32.06
C ILE A 25 -15.73 23.45 31.28
N ALA A 26 -16.66 22.49 31.30
CA ALA A 26 -16.53 21.24 30.55
C ALA A 26 -16.49 21.49 29.03
N ALA A 27 -17.33 22.40 28.51
CA ALA A 27 -17.31 22.80 27.11
C ALA A 27 -15.98 23.48 26.73
N LEU A 28 -15.45 24.34 27.60
CA LEU A 28 -14.16 24.99 27.40
C LEU A 28 -13.00 23.98 27.40
N ALA A 29 -13.01 23.03 28.34
CA ALA A 29 -12.01 21.97 28.42
C ALA A 29 -12.08 21.05 27.19
N LEU A 30 -13.28 20.68 26.73
CA LEU A 30 -13.47 19.91 25.52
C LEU A 30 -12.97 20.67 24.28
N ALA A 31 -13.25 21.97 24.18
CA ALA A 31 -12.76 22.81 23.10
C ALA A 31 -11.22 22.91 23.10
N LEU A 32 -10.59 23.02 24.28
CA LEU A 32 -9.13 22.99 24.43
C LEU A 32 -8.52 21.66 23.98
N VAL A 33 -9.15 20.53 24.31
CA VAL A 33 -8.71 19.21 23.85
C VAL A 33 -8.89 19.05 22.35
N LEU A 34 -9.99 19.54 21.77
CA LEU A 34 -10.26 19.44 20.34
C LEU A 34 -9.39 20.36 19.48
N MET A 35 -9.11 21.57 19.96
CA MET A 35 -8.26 22.54 19.26
C MET A 35 -6.76 22.23 19.41
N ASP A 36 -6.40 21.45 20.43
CA ASP A 36 -5.03 21.03 20.75
C ASP A 36 -3.98 22.17 20.59
N PRO A 37 -4.17 23.33 21.23
CA PRO A 37 -3.29 24.49 21.02
C PRO A 37 -1.86 24.28 21.54
N PHE A 38 -1.64 23.22 22.33
CA PHE A 38 -0.34 22.83 22.84
C PHE A 38 0.28 21.65 22.10
N HIS A 39 -0.37 21.17 21.02
CA HIS A 39 0.14 20.07 20.21
C HIS A 39 0.47 18.81 21.04
N LEU A 40 -0.44 18.42 21.94
CA LEU A 40 -0.33 17.22 22.78
C LEU A 40 -1.11 16.03 22.18
N GLY A 41 -1.91 16.26 21.16
CA GLY A 41 -2.70 15.26 20.47
C GLY A 41 -1.86 14.33 19.58
N PRO A 42 -2.41 13.19 19.15
CA PRO A 42 -1.70 12.18 18.36
C PRO A 42 -1.32 12.64 16.95
N LEU A 43 -1.89 13.76 16.48
CA LEU A 43 -1.59 14.38 15.19
C LEU A 43 -0.66 15.59 15.30
N ALA A 44 -0.25 15.95 16.52
CA ALA A 44 0.72 17.01 16.76
C ALA A 44 2.02 16.76 16.01
N GLY A 45 2.51 17.78 15.29
CA GLY A 45 3.75 17.70 14.51
C GLY A 45 3.63 17.04 13.14
N ILE A 46 2.43 16.63 12.70
CA ILE A 46 2.18 16.18 11.33
C ILE A 46 1.76 17.40 10.50
N ASP A 47 2.60 17.87 9.57
CA ASP A 47 2.24 18.88 8.56
C ASP A 47 1.31 18.23 7.51
N TYR A 48 0.09 17.90 7.92
CA TYR A 48 -0.93 17.36 7.03
C TYR A 48 -1.50 18.48 6.19
N ARG A 49 -0.98 18.62 4.96
CA ARG A 49 -1.53 19.51 3.94
C ARG A 49 -2.35 18.69 2.97
N PRO A 50 -3.68 18.59 3.15
CA PRO A 50 -4.52 17.90 2.19
C PRO A 50 -4.44 18.64 0.85
N VAL A 51 -3.73 18.05 -0.11
CA VAL A 51 -3.71 18.55 -1.48
C VAL A 51 -4.97 18.06 -2.14
N LYS A 52 -5.90 18.98 -2.41
CA LYS A 52 -7.08 18.68 -3.21
C LYS A 52 -6.67 18.70 -4.67
N HIS A 53 -6.52 17.53 -5.27
CA HIS A 53 -6.41 17.42 -6.72
C HIS A 53 -7.80 17.63 -7.34
N GLU A 54 -7.88 18.47 -8.37
CA GLU A 54 -9.07 18.52 -9.22
C GLU A 54 -9.14 17.22 -10.02
N LEU A 55 -9.96 16.28 -9.54
CA LEU A 55 -10.26 15.08 -10.29
C LEU A 55 -11.12 15.45 -11.49
N ALA A 56 -10.82 14.87 -12.65
CA ALA A 56 -11.68 15.01 -13.82
C ALA A 56 -13.12 14.59 -13.45
N PRO A 57 -14.16 15.33 -13.90
CA PRO A 57 -15.54 14.99 -13.61
C PRO A 57 -15.83 13.55 -13.99
N TYR A 58 -16.43 12.79 -13.07
CA TYR A 58 -16.74 11.36 -13.27
C TYR A 58 -17.41 11.09 -14.63
N ARG A 59 -18.36 11.96 -15.02
CA ARG A 59 -19.09 11.84 -16.28
C ARG A 59 -18.18 11.97 -17.51
N GLU A 60 -17.18 12.83 -17.47
CA GLU A 60 -16.22 13.03 -18.55
C GLU A 60 -15.31 11.81 -18.71
N VAL A 61 -14.80 11.29 -17.58
CA VAL A 61 -13.98 10.07 -17.54
C VAL A 61 -14.78 8.88 -18.09
N MET A 62 -15.99 8.67 -17.58
CA MET A 62 -16.82 7.51 -17.92
C MET A 62 -17.43 7.57 -19.32
N GLN A 63 -17.63 8.77 -19.91
CA GLN A 63 -18.08 8.89 -21.29
C GLN A 63 -17.07 8.34 -22.29
N ARG A 64 -15.78 8.50 -22.00
CA ARG A 64 -14.68 8.04 -22.87
C ARG A 64 -14.13 6.68 -22.46
N TRP A 65 -14.53 6.17 -21.30
CA TRP A 65 -14.04 4.88 -20.82
C TRP A 65 -14.53 3.75 -21.72
N PRO A 66 -13.63 2.96 -22.32
CA PRO A 66 -14.03 1.85 -23.20
C PRO A 66 -14.85 0.84 -22.41
N ARG A 67 -16.07 0.56 -22.87
CA ARG A 67 -16.89 -0.50 -22.29
C ARG A 67 -16.49 -1.85 -22.86
N ASP A 68 -16.22 -2.80 -21.98
CA ASP A 68 -16.05 -4.20 -22.36
C ASP A 68 -17.42 -4.86 -22.51
N ASN A 69 -18.04 -4.72 -23.69
CA ASN A 69 -19.35 -5.28 -23.99
C ASN A 69 -19.38 -6.82 -23.85
N GLY A 70 -18.23 -7.49 -24.03
CA GLY A 70 -18.10 -8.93 -23.85
C GLY A 70 -18.03 -9.36 -22.39
N SER A 71 -17.91 -8.42 -21.45
CA SER A 71 -17.68 -8.69 -20.03
C SER A 71 -16.61 -9.77 -19.82
N ARG A 72 -15.46 -9.64 -20.48
CA ARG A 72 -14.44 -10.70 -20.58
C ARG A 72 -13.94 -11.17 -19.22
N LEU A 73 -13.98 -10.30 -18.20
CA LEU A 73 -13.67 -10.64 -16.81
C LEU A 73 -14.63 -11.68 -16.20
N ARG A 74 -15.84 -11.87 -16.74
CA ARG A 74 -16.79 -12.91 -16.29
C ARG A 74 -16.37 -14.32 -16.70
N LEU A 75 -15.47 -14.46 -17.67
CA LEU A 75 -14.97 -15.75 -18.17
C LEU A 75 -13.62 -16.13 -17.54
N GLY A 76 -13.26 -15.52 -16.42
CA GLY A 76 -12.02 -15.84 -15.72
C GLY A 76 -11.99 -17.31 -15.26
N ARG A 77 -10.85 -17.97 -15.47
CA ARG A 77 -10.54 -19.29 -14.92
C ARG A 77 -9.48 -19.12 -13.84
N LEU A 78 -9.59 -19.90 -12.76
CA LEU A 78 -8.52 -20.01 -11.78
C LEU A 78 -7.42 -20.91 -12.36
N GLU A 79 -6.21 -20.37 -12.45
CA GLU A 79 -5.01 -21.11 -12.86
C GLU A 79 -4.12 -21.36 -11.64
N PHE A 80 -3.33 -22.44 -11.69
CA PHE A 80 -2.25 -22.72 -10.74
C PHE A 80 -2.68 -22.78 -9.27
N VAL A 81 -3.92 -23.24 -9.03
CA VAL A 81 -4.50 -23.33 -7.69
C VAL A 81 -3.69 -24.33 -6.86
N ASN A 82 -3.20 -23.87 -5.70
CA ASN A 82 -2.32 -24.63 -4.80
C ASN A 82 -0.93 -24.98 -5.35
N GLU A 83 -0.49 -24.31 -6.43
CA GLU A 83 0.87 -24.48 -6.96
C GLU A 83 1.81 -23.35 -6.53
N VAL A 84 1.33 -22.12 -6.55
CA VAL A 84 2.08 -20.91 -6.14
C VAL A 84 1.32 -20.11 -5.10
N PHE A 85 2.03 -19.47 -4.18
CA PHE A 85 1.45 -18.88 -2.98
C PHE A 85 1.82 -17.41 -2.82
N GLY A 86 0.79 -16.57 -2.75
CA GLY A 86 0.92 -15.12 -2.67
C GLY A 86 1.59 -14.46 -3.88
N PRO A 87 1.25 -14.82 -5.13
CA PRO A 87 1.67 -14.03 -6.29
C PRO A 87 1.13 -12.60 -6.14
N GLU A 88 1.93 -11.58 -6.45
CA GLU A 88 1.51 -10.18 -6.36
C GLU A 88 1.52 -9.52 -7.74
N SER A 89 2.69 -9.36 -8.36
CA SER A 89 2.81 -8.93 -9.75
C SER A 89 2.87 -10.11 -10.72
N ILE A 90 2.49 -9.82 -11.97
CA ILE A 90 2.60 -10.72 -13.11
C ILE A 90 3.31 -9.95 -14.22
N GLU A 91 4.35 -10.54 -14.79
CA GLU A 91 5.11 -9.96 -15.89
C GLU A 91 5.45 -11.02 -16.94
N PHE A 92 5.69 -10.59 -18.19
CA PHE A 92 6.17 -11.45 -19.27
C PHE A 92 7.43 -10.86 -19.86
N ASP A 93 8.40 -11.70 -20.18
CA ASP A 93 9.61 -11.20 -20.82
C ASP A 93 9.35 -10.81 -22.28
N ARG A 94 10.35 -10.17 -22.90
CA ARG A 94 10.26 -9.71 -24.28
C ARG A 94 10.07 -10.84 -25.32
N GLN A 95 10.39 -12.09 -24.95
CA GLN A 95 10.15 -13.26 -25.80
C GLN A 95 8.74 -13.85 -25.58
N GLY A 96 7.94 -13.25 -24.70
CA GLY A 96 6.61 -13.72 -24.34
C GLY A 96 6.62 -14.93 -23.40
N ARG A 97 7.76 -15.26 -22.78
CA ARG A 97 7.82 -16.33 -21.77
C ARG A 97 7.26 -15.82 -20.44
N GLY A 98 6.84 -16.76 -19.60
CA GLY A 98 6.19 -16.49 -18.34
C GLY A 98 4.84 -17.21 -18.24
N PRO A 99 3.95 -16.76 -17.33
CA PRO A 99 4.11 -15.59 -16.47
C PRO A 99 5.28 -15.70 -15.47
N TYR A 100 5.84 -14.55 -15.11
CA TYR A 100 6.71 -14.37 -13.95
C TYR A 100 5.92 -13.76 -12.80
N ALA A 101 6.19 -14.17 -11.56
CA ALA A 101 5.51 -13.61 -10.40
C ALA A 101 6.39 -13.65 -9.14
N GLY A 102 6.24 -12.62 -8.29
CA GLY A 102 6.84 -12.59 -6.96
C GLY A 102 5.99 -13.33 -5.93
N LEU A 103 6.56 -14.28 -5.21
CA LEU A 103 5.86 -15.12 -4.23
C LEU A 103 6.08 -14.65 -2.79
N ALA A 104 5.21 -15.11 -1.87
CA ALA A 104 5.32 -14.78 -0.45
C ALA A 104 6.54 -15.41 0.25
N ASP A 105 7.17 -16.40 -0.39
CA ASP A 105 8.41 -17.01 0.08
C ASP A 105 9.70 -16.26 -0.35
N GLY A 106 9.56 -15.13 -1.05
CA GLY A 106 10.69 -14.28 -1.46
C GLY A 106 11.28 -14.63 -2.83
N ARG A 107 10.78 -15.67 -3.49
CA ARG A 107 11.18 -16.00 -4.86
C ARG A 107 10.45 -15.14 -5.88
N VAL A 108 11.13 -14.88 -6.99
CA VAL A 108 10.47 -14.67 -8.28
C VAL A 108 10.46 -16.01 -9.00
N VAL A 109 9.29 -16.46 -9.42
CA VAL A 109 9.11 -17.70 -10.17
C VAL A 109 8.75 -17.42 -11.62
N ARG A 110 9.01 -18.38 -12.50
CA ARG A 110 8.62 -18.35 -13.92
C ARG A 110 7.90 -19.63 -14.30
N TRP A 111 6.80 -19.51 -15.01
CA TRP A 111 6.12 -20.65 -15.63
C TRP A 111 6.83 -21.08 -16.92
N MET A 112 7.18 -22.36 -17.02
CA MET A 112 7.92 -22.95 -18.14
C MET A 112 7.04 -23.82 -19.06
N GLY A 113 5.73 -23.80 -18.87
CA GLY A 113 4.77 -24.63 -19.60
C GLY A 113 4.49 -25.96 -18.92
N ASP A 114 3.44 -26.64 -19.40
CA ASP A 114 2.83 -27.80 -18.73
C ASP A 114 3.80 -28.97 -18.45
N LYS A 115 4.84 -29.11 -19.28
CA LYS A 115 5.83 -30.19 -19.13
C LYS A 115 6.86 -29.92 -18.04
N ALA A 116 7.17 -28.66 -17.78
CA ALA A 116 8.26 -28.25 -16.91
C ALA A 116 7.77 -27.65 -15.59
N GLY A 117 6.60 -27.00 -15.60
CA GLY A 117 6.01 -26.41 -14.41
C GLY A 117 6.61 -25.05 -14.05
N TRP A 118 6.55 -24.73 -12.75
CA TRP A 118 7.15 -23.54 -12.17
C TRP A 118 8.63 -23.75 -11.85
N GLU A 119 9.47 -22.80 -12.23
CA GLU A 119 10.86 -22.73 -11.79
C GLU A 119 11.10 -21.49 -10.91
N THR A 120 12.08 -21.59 -10.01
CA THR A 120 12.63 -20.42 -9.31
C THR A 120 13.50 -19.66 -10.30
N PHE A 121 13.08 -18.45 -10.67
CA PHE A 121 13.85 -17.58 -11.55
C PHE A 121 14.84 -16.73 -10.75
N ALA A 122 14.40 -16.10 -9.67
CA ALA A 122 15.29 -15.27 -8.85
C ALA A 122 14.98 -15.30 -7.35
N VAL A 123 15.99 -14.95 -6.55
CA VAL A 123 15.90 -14.78 -5.09
C VAL A 123 16.59 -13.48 -4.68
N MET A 124 16.19 -12.90 -3.55
CA MET A 124 16.66 -11.56 -3.14
C MET A 124 18.01 -11.58 -2.42
N ASN A 125 18.47 -12.74 -1.96
CA ASN A 125 19.73 -12.90 -1.27
C ASN A 125 20.31 -14.31 -1.51
N PRO A 126 21.64 -14.48 -1.42
CA PRO A 126 22.30 -15.75 -1.71
C PRO A 126 22.04 -16.82 -0.64
N ASP A 127 21.67 -16.42 0.57
CA ASP A 127 21.40 -17.31 1.70
C ASP A 127 19.94 -17.80 1.73
N TRP A 128 19.15 -17.44 0.72
CA TRP A 128 17.78 -17.92 0.57
C TRP A 128 17.81 -19.44 0.45
N SER A 129 16.96 -20.11 1.23
CA SER A 129 16.84 -21.56 1.17
C SER A 129 15.38 -22.00 1.29
N GLU A 130 15.05 -23.05 0.53
CA GLU A 130 13.69 -23.60 0.48
C GLU A 130 13.23 -24.05 1.88
N LYS A 131 14.09 -24.70 2.64
CA LYS A 131 13.80 -25.19 4.01
C LYS A 131 13.38 -24.08 4.98
N VAL A 132 13.90 -22.87 4.79
CA VAL A 132 13.61 -21.73 5.66
C VAL A 132 12.43 -20.94 5.12
N CYS A 133 12.47 -20.60 3.84
CA CYS A 133 11.61 -19.59 3.24
C CYS A 133 10.35 -20.16 2.58
N ALA A 134 10.43 -21.31 1.92
CA ALA A 134 9.30 -21.91 1.22
C ALA A 134 8.45 -22.74 2.19
N ASN A 135 7.26 -22.24 2.51
CA ASN A 135 6.33 -22.91 3.43
C ASN A 135 5.03 -23.35 2.74
N GLY A 136 5.02 -23.42 1.40
CA GLY A 136 3.85 -23.85 0.61
C GLY A 136 2.62 -23.00 0.93
N VAL A 137 1.48 -23.65 1.20
CA VAL A 137 0.21 -23.00 1.59
C VAL A 137 0.37 -22.07 2.78
N GLU A 138 1.28 -22.37 3.71
CA GLU A 138 1.51 -21.53 4.89
C GLU A 138 2.26 -20.23 4.56
N SER A 139 2.77 -20.06 3.34
CA SER A 139 3.46 -18.85 2.89
C SER A 139 2.54 -17.62 2.87
N THR A 140 1.22 -17.80 2.80
CA THR A 140 0.25 -16.69 2.87
C THR A 140 -0.28 -16.45 4.28
N THR A 141 0.34 -17.04 5.30
CA THR A 141 -0.09 -16.91 6.71
C THR A 141 0.88 -16.04 7.50
N LYS A 142 0.48 -15.66 8.72
CA LYS A 142 1.33 -14.91 9.66
C LYS A 142 2.67 -15.59 9.97
N LYS A 143 2.78 -16.91 9.79
CA LYS A 143 4.05 -17.65 9.99
C LYS A 143 5.12 -17.20 9.00
N GLN A 144 4.74 -16.88 7.77
CA GLN A 144 5.65 -16.38 6.74
C GLN A 144 6.08 -14.94 6.99
N HIS A 145 5.17 -14.10 7.50
CA HIS A 145 5.45 -12.66 7.72
C HIS A 145 6.68 -12.43 8.61
N GLY A 146 6.97 -13.32 9.56
CA GLY A 146 8.17 -13.23 10.39
C GLY A 146 9.48 -13.51 9.65
N LYS A 147 9.40 -14.18 8.49
CA LYS A 147 10.53 -14.57 7.64
C LYS A 147 10.70 -13.68 6.43
N GLU A 148 9.66 -12.94 6.01
CA GLU A 148 9.72 -12.08 4.81
C GLU A 148 10.90 -11.11 4.83
N LYS A 149 11.23 -10.51 5.99
CA LYS A 149 12.40 -9.62 6.11
C LYS A 149 13.72 -10.27 5.70
N TRP A 150 13.85 -11.58 5.92
CA TRP A 150 15.02 -12.36 5.55
C TRP A 150 14.89 -13.00 4.16
N CYS A 151 13.73 -13.53 3.84
CA CYS A 151 13.50 -14.24 2.58
C CYS A 151 13.30 -13.29 1.40
N GLY A 152 12.89 -12.06 1.66
CA GLY A 152 12.35 -11.14 0.68
C GLY A 152 10.83 -11.26 0.55
N ARG A 153 10.24 -10.26 -0.08
CA ARG A 153 8.87 -10.23 -0.56
C ARG A 153 8.84 -9.37 -1.84
N PRO A 154 9.10 -9.96 -3.02
CA PRO A 154 9.03 -9.25 -4.29
C PRO A 154 7.57 -8.96 -4.62
N LEU A 155 7.26 -7.68 -4.81
CA LEU A 155 5.93 -7.17 -5.06
C LEU A 155 5.82 -6.67 -6.50
N GLY A 156 6.57 -5.65 -6.89
CA GLY A 156 6.62 -5.17 -8.27
C GLY A 156 7.68 -5.86 -9.11
N LEU A 157 7.37 -6.11 -10.39
CA LEU A 157 8.26 -6.72 -11.37
C LEU A 157 8.13 -6.01 -12.72
N ARG A 158 9.26 -5.59 -13.31
CA ARG A 158 9.27 -5.00 -14.66
C ARG A 158 10.51 -5.42 -15.42
N PHE A 159 10.34 -5.94 -16.64
CA PHE A 159 11.46 -6.15 -17.54
C PHE A 159 11.83 -4.85 -18.25
N HIS A 160 13.12 -4.56 -18.29
CA HIS A 160 13.63 -3.57 -19.22
C HIS A 160 13.59 -4.14 -20.64
N ARG A 161 12.83 -3.48 -21.54
CA ARG A 161 12.51 -4.02 -22.86
C ARG A 161 13.74 -4.32 -23.73
N GLU A 162 14.78 -3.51 -23.62
CA GLU A 162 15.99 -3.63 -24.45
C GLU A 162 17.08 -4.55 -23.88
N THR A 163 17.30 -4.54 -22.56
CA THR A 163 18.35 -5.33 -21.91
C THR A 163 17.84 -6.66 -21.37
N GLY A 164 16.53 -6.78 -21.15
CA GLY A 164 15.87 -7.99 -20.64
C GLY A 164 16.16 -8.26 -19.17
N GLU A 165 16.83 -7.31 -18.51
CA GLU A 165 17.00 -7.31 -17.08
C GLU A 165 15.64 -7.14 -16.40
N LEU A 166 15.40 -7.95 -15.36
CA LEU A 166 14.22 -7.86 -14.53
C LEU A 166 14.52 -6.97 -13.33
N PHE A 167 13.79 -5.88 -13.22
CA PHE A 167 13.77 -5.01 -12.06
C PHE A 167 12.65 -5.44 -11.12
N ILE A 168 12.95 -5.40 -9.82
CA ILE A 168 12.13 -5.98 -8.77
C ILE A 168 12.01 -4.94 -7.64
N ALA A 169 10.78 -4.63 -7.24
CA ALA A 169 10.50 -3.89 -6.03
C ALA A 169 10.25 -4.91 -4.91
N ASP A 170 11.23 -5.07 -4.03
CA ASP A 170 11.11 -5.96 -2.88
C ASP A 170 10.81 -5.16 -1.60
N ALA A 171 9.81 -5.60 -0.84
CA ALA A 171 9.33 -4.89 0.34
C ALA A 171 10.39 -4.66 1.43
N TYR A 172 11.49 -5.42 1.45
CA TYR A 172 12.54 -5.35 2.46
C TYR A 172 13.93 -5.11 1.88
N TYR A 173 14.16 -5.50 0.62
CA TYR A 173 15.44 -5.34 -0.07
C TYR A 173 15.51 -4.10 -0.96
N GLY A 174 14.40 -3.38 -1.14
CA GLY A 174 14.32 -2.15 -1.92
C GLY A 174 14.20 -2.42 -3.42
N LEU A 175 14.81 -1.55 -4.23
CA LEU A 175 14.91 -1.76 -5.67
C LEU A 175 16.05 -2.73 -5.98
N MET A 176 15.74 -3.80 -6.69
CA MET A 176 16.65 -4.88 -7.05
C MET A 176 16.62 -5.11 -8.56
N ALA A 177 17.66 -5.75 -9.10
CA ALA A 177 17.73 -6.19 -10.49
C ALA A 177 18.36 -7.57 -10.65
N VAL A 178 17.94 -8.31 -11.66
CA VAL A 178 18.50 -9.61 -12.03
C VAL A 178 18.49 -9.78 -13.55
N GLY A 179 19.58 -10.32 -14.10
CA GLY A 179 19.72 -10.53 -15.54
C GLY A 179 18.78 -11.62 -16.09
N GLU A 180 18.74 -11.76 -17.41
CA GLU A 180 17.84 -12.68 -18.15
C GLU A 180 17.95 -14.17 -17.74
N ARG A 181 19.07 -14.58 -17.13
CA ARG A 181 19.30 -15.95 -16.67
C ARG A 181 18.77 -16.20 -15.25
N GLY A 182 18.23 -15.19 -14.59
CA GLY A 182 17.81 -15.29 -13.20
C GLY A 182 18.99 -15.38 -12.23
N GLY A 183 18.74 -15.93 -11.04
CA GLY A 183 19.71 -16.10 -9.96
C GLY A 183 19.49 -15.14 -8.79
N VAL A 184 20.56 -14.76 -8.12
CA VAL A 184 20.48 -13.83 -6.98
C VAL A 184 20.37 -12.40 -7.49
N ALA A 185 19.31 -11.70 -7.11
CA ALA A 185 19.11 -10.31 -7.48
C ALA A 185 20.11 -9.39 -6.76
N THR A 186 20.57 -8.37 -7.47
CA THR A 186 21.49 -7.34 -6.96
C THR A 186 20.70 -6.12 -6.52
N SER A 187 21.09 -5.53 -5.39
CA SER A 187 20.44 -4.32 -4.89
C SER A 187 20.93 -3.09 -5.64
N LEU A 188 19.99 -2.27 -6.11
CA LEU A 188 20.25 -1.02 -6.80
C LEU A 188 20.01 0.20 -5.90
N ALA A 189 18.95 0.17 -5.09
CA ALA A 189 18.65 1.23 -4.15
C ALA A 189 17.93 0.70 -2.90
N ARG A 190 18.45 1.08 -1.72
CA ARG A 190 17.82 0.85 -0.41
C ARG A 190 17.55 2.15 0.35
N GLU A 191 17.93 3.28 -0.24
CA GLU A 191 17.77 4.61 0.32
C GLU A 191 17.48 5.59 -0.82
N ALA A 192 16.76 6.66 -0.49
CA ALA A 192 16.49 7.76 -1.40
C ALA A 192 16.58 9.06 -0.61
N GLY A 193 17.44 9.99 -1.04
CA GLY A 193 17.62 11.27 -0.34
C GLY A 193 18.17 11.15 1.08
N GLY A 194 18.83 10.03 1.41
CA GLY A 194 19.36 9.74 2.75
C GLY A 194 18.39 9.00 3.68
N ASP A 195 17.14 8.80 3.26
CA ASP A 195 16.15 8.02 4.01
C ASP A 195 16.08 6.58 3.48
N PRO A 196 16.01 5.56 4.37
CA PRO A 196 15.82 4.17 3.96
C PRO A 196 14.49 3.96 3.24
N VAL A 197 14.51 3.13 2.20
CA VAL A 197 13.29 2.60 1.57
C VAL A 197 12.72 1.53 2.48
N HIS A 198 11.54 1.77 3.03
CA HIS A 198 10.95 0.90 4.06
C HIS A 198 10.00 -0.15 3.50
N PHE A 199 9.32 0.17 2.40
CA PHE A 199 8.32 -0.69 1.79
C PHE A 199 8.20 -0.42 0.29
N ALA A 200 9.22 -0.84 -0.47
CA ALA A 200 9.14 -0.83 -1.93
C ALA A 200 8.01 -1.74 -2.43
N ASN A 201 7.10 -1.22 -3.24
CA ASN A 201 5.86 -1.93 -3.57
C ASN A 201 5.70 -2.20 -5.06
N ASP A 202 5.69 -1.16 -5.90
CA ASP A 202 5.68 -1.34 -7.36
C ASP A 202 6.67 -0.40 -8.05
N LEU A 203 7.02 -0.73 -9.28
CA LEU A 203 7.88 0.06 -10.16
C LEU A 203 7.39 0.12 -11.60
N ASP A 204 7.91 1.09 -12.35
CA ASP A 204 7.82 1.16 -13.80
C ASP A 204 9.11 1.75 -14.41
N ILE A 205 9.34 1.44 -15.68
CA ILE A 205 10.54 1.84 -16.42
C ILE A 205 10.13 2.75 -17.56
N HIS A 206 10.59 3.99 -17.51
CA HIS A 206 10.37 4.95 -18.58
C HIS A 206 11.27 4.64 -19.79
N MET A 207 10.85 5.11 -20.99
CA MET A 207 11.54 4.83 -22.26
C MET A 207 13.00 5.31 -22.32
N ASN A 208 13.39 6.26 -21.46
CA ASN A 208 14.77 6.74 -21.36
C ASN A 208 15.64 5.92 -20.37
N GLY A 209 15.11 4.82 -19.83
CA GLY A 209 15.79 3.97 -18.84
C GLY A 209 15.66 4.43 -17.39
N SER A 210 14.95 5.53 -17.10
CA SER A 210 14.66 5.94 -15.71
C SER A 210 13.68 4.98 -15.05
N ILE A 211 13.98 4.57 -13.82
CA ILE A 211 13.14 3.68 -13.03
C ILE A 211 12.39 4.50 -11.99
N PHE A 212 11.07 4.37 -11.98
CA PHE A 212 10.20 4.96 -10.98
C PHE A 212 9.70 3.85 -10.08
N PHE A 213 9.83 3.98 -8.78
CA PHE A 213 9.31 3.00 -7.83
C PHE A 213 8.66 3.72 -6.64
N THR A 214 7.80 3.00 -5.94
CA THR A 214 7.03 3.52 -4.81
C THR A 214 7.59 2.98 -3.50
N ASP A 215 7.76 3.85 -2.52
CA ASP A 215 7.86 3.46 -1.11
C ASP A 215 6.51 3.74 -0.44
N THR A 216 5.83 2.69 0.01
CA THR A 216 4.44 2.79 0.49
C THR A 216 4.33 3.51 1.83
N SER A 217 5.39 3.51 2.64
CA SER A 217 5.39 4.20 3.93
C SER A 217 6.81 4.54 4.35
N THR A 218 7.06 5.79 4.71
CA THR A 218 8.36 6.24 5.25
C THR A 218 8.58 5.86 6.72
N ARG A 219 7.63 5.15 7.34
CA ARG A 219 7.67 4.82 8.78
C ARG A 219 7.52 3.33 9.04
N TYR A 220 6.65 2.68 8.28
CA TYR A 220 6.29 1.29 8.50
C TYR A 220 6.82 0.44 7.37
N SER A 221 7.42 -0.69 7.74
CA SER A 221 7.57 -1.79 6.78
C SER A 221 6.20 -2.35 6.43
N ARG A 222 6.17 -3.32 5.53
CA ARG A 222 4.96 -4.11 5.20
C ARG A 222 4.22 -4.70 6.43
N LYS A 223 4.88 -4.80 7.59
CA LYS A 223 4.32 -5.27 8.86
C LYS A 223 4.13 -4.13 9.87
#